data_AF-A0A937CTZ5-F1
#
_entry.id   AF-A0A937CTZ5-F1
#
_cell.length_a   1.000
_cell.length_b   1.000
_cell.length_c   1.000
_cell.angle_alpha   90.00
_cell.angle_beta   90.00
_cell.angle_gamma   90.00
#
_symmetry.space_group_name_H-M   'P 1'
#
loop_
_entity.id
_entity.type
_entity.pdbx_description
1 polymer ?
#
loop_
_entity_poly.entity_id
_entity_poly.type
_entity_poly.pdbx_seq_one_letter_code
_entity_poly.pdbx_strand_id
1 'polypeptide(L)'
;MLRTLAIANYRSLRHLLVPLGQLTLITGPNGSGKSSVYRALRLLADTAHGGVVRSLAREGGLPSVLWAGPERIFAAMCRGEQEVQGTRRNEPVHLRLGFAGEGPTDFGYAIDVGLPVPVPRSLFGQDPEIKVEAVWSGPVLRPSTALDAKAAKNILEKVFFRGFGCCFPRFLR
;
A
#
# COMPACT_ATOMS: atom_id res chain seq x y z
N MET A 1 -7.27 15.88 9.34
CA MET A 1 -6.14 16.19 8.41
C MET A 1 -5.31 14.92 8.21
N LEU A 2 -4.66 14.70 7.04
CA LEU A 2 -3.81 13.51 6.84
C LEU A 2 -2.56 13.59 7.73
N ARG A 3 -2.35 12.59 8.59
CA ARG A 3 -1.21 12.53 9.52
C ARG A 3 -0.16 11.51 9.13
N THR A 4 -0.55 10.43 8.47
CA THR A 4 0.39 9.38 8.06
C THR A 4 -0.06 8.78 6.74
N LEU A 5 0.90 8.59 5.84
CA LEU A 5 0.74 7.89 4.58
C LEU A 5 1.46 6.53 4.67
N ALA A 6 0.78 5.48 4.26
CA ALA A 6 1.31 4.12 4.21
C ALA A 6 1.24 3.58 2.77
N ILE A 7 2.38 3.12 2.25
CA ILE A 7 2.49 2.56 0.89
C ILE A 7 3.33 1.28 0.98
N ALA A 8 2.85 0.19 0.38
CA ALA A 8 3.64 -1.01 0.19
C ALA A 8 3.45 -1.59 -1.21
N ASN A 9 4.54 -2.15 -1.73
CA ASN A 9 4.62 -2.84 -3.02
C ASN A 9 4.21 -2.01 -4.25
N TYR A 10 4.49 -0.71 -4.24
CA TYR A 10 4.14 0.21 -5.33
C TYR A 10 5.39 0.77 -6.01
N ARG A 11 5.65 0.36 -7.26
CA ARG A 11 6.73 0.86 -8.13
C ARG A 11 8.13 0.79 -7.49
N SER A 12 8.66 1.92 -7.04
CA SER A 12 9.96 2.04 -6.35
C SER A 12 9.84 2.02 -4.82
N LEU A 13 8.64 1.76 -4.29
CA LEU A 13 8.34 1.76 -2.87
C LEU A 13 7.95 0.34 -2.43
N ARG A 14 8.92 -0.39 -1.85
CA ARG A 14 8.64 -1.70 -1.23
C ARG A 14 7.78 -1.53 0.02
N HIS A 15 8.20 -0.62 0.90
CA HIS A 15 7.51 -0.30 2.14
C HIS A 15 7.88 1.12 2.56
N LEU A 16 6.88 2.00 2.70
CA LEU A 16 7.06 3.39 3.08
C LEU A 16 5.95 3.82 4.05
N LEU A 17 6.37 4.39 5.19
CA LEU A 17 5.52 5.08 6.15
C LEU A 17 6.03 6.51 6.29
N VAL A 18 5.17 7.49 5.99
CA VAL A 18 5.55 8.91 6.03
C VAL A 18 4.61 9.66 6.97
N PRO A 19 5.11 10.25 8.06
CA PRO A 19 4.33 11.23 8.82
C PRO A 19 4.17 12.49 7.97
N LEU A 20 2.94 13.02 7.93
CA LEU A 20 2.58 14.22 7.19
C LEU A 20 2.30 15.36 8.18
N GLY A 21 2.93 16.51 7.94
CA GLY A 21 2.64 17.75 8.64
C GLY A 21 1.86 18.73 7.76
N GLN A 22 1.61 19.94 8.27
CA GLN A 22 0.92 21.01 7.52
C GLN A 22 1.64 21.35 6.21
N LEU A 23 2.96 21.25 6.22
CA LEU A 23 3.80 21.31 5.04
C LEU A 23 4.74 20.10 5.06
N THR A 24 4.69 19.29 4.01
CA THR A 24 5.60 18.15 3.83
C THR A 24 6.38 18.33 2.54
N LEU A 25 7.69 18.55 2.65
CA LEU A 25 8.58 18.68 1.51
C LEU A 25 9.25 17.34 1.20
N ILE A 26 9.02 16.80 0.01
CA ILE A 26 9.66 15.54 -0.45
C ILE A 26 10.84 15.90 -1.36
N THR A 27 12.06 15.71 -0.86
CA THR A 27 13.30 15.93 -1.62
C THR A 27 14.10 14.65 -1.80
N GLY A 28 15.10 14.67 -2.68
CA GLY A 28 16.02 13.56 -2.91
C GLY A 28 16.44 13.40 -4.37
N PRO A 29 17.43 12.55 -4.66
CA PRO A 29 17.97 12.34 -6.01
C PRO A 29 16.94 11.84 -7.03
N ASN A 30 17.23 11.99 -8.32
CA ASN A 30 16.42 11.37 -9.37
C ASN A 30 16.38 9.84 -9.19
N GLY A 31 15.22 9.23 -9.42
CA GLY A 31 15.01 7.80 -9.20
C GLY A 31 14.71 7.38 -7.75
N SER A 32 14.78 8.29 -6.76
CA SER A 32 14.57 7.95 -5.33
C SER A 32 13.12 7.61 -4.93
N GLY A 33 12.18 7.55 -5.88
CA GLY A 33 10.79 7.18 -5.60
C GLY A 33 9.82 8.34 -5.29
N LYS A 34 10.26 9.60 -5.35
CA LYS A 34 9.38 10.79 -5.11
C LYS A 34 8.11 10.77 -5.98
N SER A 35 8.27 10.57 -7.28
CA SER A 35 7.13 10.47 -8.21
C SER A 35 6.21 9.28 -7.88
N SER A 36 6.73 8.20 -7.32
CA SER A 36 5.93 7.06 -6.86
C SER A 36 5.09 7.45 -5.64
N VAL A 37 5.60 8.27 -4.73
CA VAL A 37 4.81 8.80 -3.59
C VAL A 37 3.64 9.64 -4.09
N TYR A 38 3.89 10.59 -5.00
CA TYR A 38 2.81 11.42 -5.57
C TYR A 38 1.78 10.60 -6.36
N ARG A 39 2.21 9.60 -7.12
CA ARG A 39 1.29 8.71 -7.84
C ARG A 39 0.48 7.83 -6.88
N ALA A 40 1.07 7.37 -5.79
CA ALA A 40 0.35 6.63 -4.76
C ALA A 40 -0.73 7.49 -4.08
N LEU A 41 -0.42 8.76 -3.76
CA LEU A 41 -1.39 9.72 -3.25
C LEU A 41 -2.53 9.96 -4.24
N ARG A 42 -2.21 10.12 -5.53
CA ARG A 42 -3.22 10.25 -6.58
C ARG A 42 -4.10 9.00 -6.67
N LEU A 43 -3.50 7.81 -6.65
CA LEU A 43 -4.23 6.55 -6.70
C LEU A 43 -5.15 6.39 -5.47
N LEU A 44 -4.69 6.82 -4.29
CA LEU A 44 -5.47 6.85 -3.05
C LEU A 44 -6.63 7.86 -3.11
N ALA A 45 -6.47 8.98 -3.81
CA ALA A 45 -7.57 9.92 -4.06
C ALA A 45 -8.56 9.36 -5.11
N ASP A 46 -8.07 8.63 -6.11
CA ASP A 46 -8.91 7.96 -7.11
C ASP A 46 -9.76 6.85 -6.49
N THR A 47 -9.30 6.17 -5.42
CA THR A 47 -10.08 5.13 -4.74
C THR A 47 -11.36 5.68 -4.15
N ALA A 48 -11.32 6.90 -3.57
CA ALA A 48 -12.49 7.59 -3.04
C ALA A 48 -13.60 7.85 -4.08
N HIS A 49 -13.24 7.87 -5.37
CA HIS A 49 -14.17 8.05 -6.49
C HIS A 49 -14.55 6.72 -7.17
N GLY A 50 -14.23 5.57 -6.56
CA GLY A 50 -14.42 4.24 -7.16
C GLY A 50 -13.50 3.97 -8.36
N GLY A 51 -12.44 4.77 -8.53
CA GLY A 51 -11.61 4.79 -9.73
C GLY A 51 -10.41 3.83 -9.71
N VAL A 52 -10.10 3.17 -8.59
CA VAL A 52 -8.81 2.46 -8.40
C VAL A 52 -8.50 1.43 -9.48
N VAL A 53 -9.44 0.55 -9.81
CA VAL A 53 -9.25 -0.50 -10.83
C VAL A 53 -9.04 0.12 -12.20
N ARG A 54 -9.80 1.19 -12.53
CA ARG A 54 -9.67 1.92 -13.79
C ARG A 54 -8.34 2.66 -13.88
N SER A 55 -7.88 3.28 -12.80
CA SER A 55 -6.59 3.96 -12.73
C SER A 55 -5.45 2.96 -12.92
N LEU A 56 -5.51 1.78 -12.27
CA LEU A 56 -4.54 0.70 -12.48
C LEU A 56 -4.56 0.17 -13.92
N ALA A 57 -5.74 -0.05 -14.51
CA ALA A 57 -5.87 -0.48 -15.90
C ALA A 57 -5.22 0.53 -16.87
N ARG A 58 -5.42 1.83 -16.65
CA ARG A 58 -4.78 2.91 -17.43
C ARG A 58 -3.26 2.94 -17.28
N GLU A 59 -2.73 2.50 -16.15
CA GLU A 59 -1.29 2.36 -15.91
C GLU A 59 -0.70 1.06 -16.50
N GLY A 60 -1.49 0.28 -17.24
CA GLY A 60 -1.05 -1.00 -17.84
C GLY A 60 -1.32 -2.21 -16.95
N GLY A 61 -2.27 -2.12 -16.03
CA GLY A 61 -2.68 -3.19 -15.12
C GLY A 61 -1.87 -3.22 -13.81
N LEU A 62 -2.32 -4.06 -12.86
CA LEU A 62 -1.67 -4.21 -11.57
C LEU A 62 -0.18 -4.57 -11.69
N PRO A 63 0.26 -5.53 -12.56
CA PRO A 63 1.67 -5.90 -12.67
C PRO A 63 2.62 -4.72 -12.96
N SER A 64 2.17 -3.75 -13.76
CA SER A 64 2.96 -2.60 -14.20
C SER A 64 3.25 -1.58 -13.08
N VAL A 65 2.50 -1.64 -11.98
CA VAL A 65 2.66 -0.68 -10.86
C VAL A 65 3.28 -1.29 -9.62
N LEU A 66 3.59 -2.58 -9.65
CA LEU A 66 4.12 -3.29 -8.50
C LEU A 66 5.59 -2.96 -8.24
N TRP A 67 6.04 -3.21 -7.01
CA TRP A 67 7.46 -3.15 -6.66
C TRP A 67 8.34 -4.01 -7.59
N ALA A 68 9.32 -3.38 -8.24
CA ALA A 68 10.15 -4.02 -9.26
C ALA A 68 11.38 -4.77 -8.71
N GLY A 69 11.76 -4.52 -7.45
CA GLY A 69 12.90 -5.17 -6.82
C GLY A 69 12.57 -6.53 -6.20
N PRO A 70 13.56 -7.18 -5.55
CA PRO A 70 13.38 -8.49 -4.94
C PRO A 70 12.44 -8.39 -3.72
N GLU A 71 11.82 -9.51 -3.36
CA GLU A 71 10.94 -9.59 -2.19
C GLU A 71 11.72 -9.48 -0.88
N ARG A 72 12.97 -9.97 -0.90
CA ARG A 72 13.96 -9.89 0.18
C ARG A 72 15.14 -9.06 -0.30
N ILE A 73 15.44 -7.99 0.44
CA ILE A 73 16.65 -7.18 0.24
C ILE A 73 17.73 -7.76 1.14
N PHE A 74 18.79 -8.30 0.55
CA PHE A 74 19.91 -8.88 1.31
C PHE A 74 20.89 -7.80 1.77
N ALA A 75 21.60 -8.08 2.87
CA ALA A 75 22.58 -7.12 3.41
C ALA A 75 23.69 -6.76 2.41
N ALA A 76 24.11 -7.72 1.56
CA ALA A 76 25.05 -7.49 0.47
C ALA A 76 24.55 -6.43 -0.53
N MET A 77 23.23 -6.40 -0.80
CA MET A 77 22.62 -5.39 -1.67
C MET A 77 22.64 -4.00 -1.03
N CYS A 78 22.35 -3.92 0.28
CA CYS A 78 22.42 -2.66 1.02
C CYS A 78 23.85 -2.10 1.08
N ARG A 79 24.86 -2.97 1.12
CA ARG A 79 26.29 -2.59 1.11
C ARG A 79 26.84 -2.31 -0.29
N GLY A 80 26.07 -2.56 -1.35
CA GLY A 80 26.51 -2.37 -2.73
C GLY A 80 27.41 -3.49 -3.28
N GLU A 81 27.55 -4.61 -2.55
CA GLU A 81 28.31 -5.79 -3.00
C GLU A 81 27.55 -6.58 -4.07
N GLN A 82 26.22 -6.45 -4.09
CA GLN A 82 25.34 -7.10 -5.07
C GLN A 82 24.32 -6.08 -5.59
N GLU A 83 24.04 -6.12 -6.90
CA GLU A 83 23.00 -5.28 -7.48
C GLU A 83 21.59 -5.66 -6.99
N VAL A 84 20.73 -4.64 -6.79
CA VAL A 84 19.32 -4.85 -6.47
C VAL A 84 18.57 -5.17 -7.76
N GLN A 85 18.30 -6.45 -8.00
CA GLN A 85 17.54 -6.92 -9.17
C GLN A 85 16.27 -7.65 -8.76
N GLY A 86 15.22 -7.51 -9.58
CA GLY A 86 13.96 -8.22 -9.40
C GLY A 86 14.16 -9.73 -9.52
N THR A 87 13.67 -10.48 -8.54
CA THR A 87 13.67 -11.95 -8.56
C THR A 87 12.28 -12.47 -8.93
N ARG A 88 12.18 -13.77 -9.22
CA ARG A 88 10.87 -14.44 -9.27
C ARG A 88 10.14 -14.21 -7.94
N ARG A 89 8.91 -13.71 -8.03
CA ARG A 89 8.05 -13.52 -6.86
C ARG A 89 7.50 -14.86 -6.37
N ASN A 90 7.53 -15.05 -5.06
CA ASN A 90 6.94 -16.20 -4.39
C ASN A 90 5.80 -15.77 -3.44
N GLU A 91 5.80 -14.51 -2.98
CA GLU A 91 4.74 -13.96 -2.15
C GLU A 91 3.51 -13.59 -3.00
N PRO A 92 2.29 -13.67 -2.43
CA PRO A 92 1.10 -13.20 -3.10
C PRO A 92 1.22 -11.73 -3.55
N VAL A 93 0.62 -11.43 -4.70
CA VAL A 93 0.62 -10.06 -5.24
C VAL A 93 -0.34 -9.19 -4.44
N HIS A 94 0.22 -8.18 -3.80
CA HIS A 94 -0.51 -7.17 -3.04
C HIS A 94 0.08 -5.79 -3.32
N LEU A 95 -0.76 -4.83 -3.65
CA LEU A 95 -0.51 -3.39 -3.62
C LEU A 95 -1.31 -2.82 -2.45
N ARG A 96 -0.64 -2.19 -1.48
CA ARG A 96 -1.32 -1.64 -0.31
C ARG A 96 -1.09 -0.14 -0.20
N LEU A 97 -2.19 0.58 -0.01
CA LEU A 97 -2.20 2.01 0.22
C LEU A 97 -3.07 2.32 1.41
N GLY A 98 -2.73 3.35 2.16
CA GLY A 98 -3.59 3.83 3.24
C GLY A 98 -3.11 5.12 3.84
N PHE A 99 -3.98 5.72 4.63
CA PHE A 99 -3.66 6.87 5.44
C PHE A 99 -4.33 6.79 6.80
N ALA A 100 -3.79 7.56 7.75
CA ALA A 100 -4.42 7.82 9.03
C ALA A 100 -4.63 9.32 9.21
N GLY A 101 -5.79 9.67 9.75
CA GLY A 101 -6.10 11.02 10.21
C GLY A 101 -5.38 11.38 11.50
N GLU A 102 -5.46 12.65 11.90
CA GLU A 102 -4.77 13.19 13.07
C GLU A 102 -5.66 13.15 14.32
N GLY A 103 -6.92 13.54 14.17
CA GLY A 103 -7.85 13.71 15.29
C GLY A 103 -8.62 12.44 15.68
N PRO A 104 -9.20 12.41 16.89
CA PRO A 104 -10.07 11.32 17.35
C PRO A 104 -11.37 11.21 16.56
N THR A 105 -11.77 12.29 15.87
CA THR A 105 -12.92 12.33 14.94
C THR A 105 -12.51 12.07 13.49
N ASP A 106 -11.21 12.06 13.18
CA ASP A 106 -10.75 11.72 11.85
C ASP A 106 -10.86 10.19 11.65
N PHE A 107 -10.90 9.79 10.38
CA PHE A 107 -10.88 8.39 9.99
C PHE A 107 -9.54 8.01 9.36
N GLY A 108 -9.24 6.72 9.40
CA GLY A 108 -8.22 6.11 8.56
C GLY A 108 -8.84 5.31 7.43
N TYR A 109 -8.07 5.12 6.37
CA TYR A 109 -8.46 4.32 5.22
C TYR A 109 -7.31 3.44 4.77
N ALA A 110 -7.62 2.22 4.37
CA ALA A 110 -6.65 1.30 3.78
C ALA A 110 -7.31 0.43 2.71
N ILE A 111 -6.54 0.18 1.65
CA ILE A 111 -6.93 -0.70 0.56
C ILE A 111 -5.78 -1.65 0.22
N ASP A 112 -6.12 -2.91 -0.03
CA ASP A 112 -5.24 -3.96 -0.55
C ASP A 112 -5.80 -4.45 -1.88
N VAL A 113 -5.02 -4.29 -2.95
CA VAL A 113 -5.35 -4.73 -4.30
C VAL A 113 -4.40 -5.87 -4.68
N GLY A 114 -4.96 -7.00 -5.09
CA GLY A 114 -4.20 -8.17 -5.51
C GLY A 114 -4.70 -8.73 -6.84
N LEU A 115 -4.23 -9.93 -7.16
CA LEU A 115 -4.70 -10.70 -8.31
C LEU A 115 -5.81 -11.68 -7.90
N PRO A 116 -6.75 -12.02 -8.80
CA PRO A 116 -7.78 -13.01 -8.54
C PRO A 116 -7.20 -14.39 -8.27
N VAL A 117 -7.98 -15.20 -7.56
CA VAL A 117 -7.67 -16.63 -7.44
C VAL A 117 -7.69 -17.23 -8.86
N PRO A 118 -6.64 -17.94 -9.30
CA PRO A 118 -6.61 -18.50 -10.64
C PRO A 118 -7.80 -19.44 -10.88
N VAL A 119 -8.61 -19.11 -11.89
CA VAL A 119 -9.72 -19.95 -12.37
C VAL A 119 -9.32 -20.55 -13.72
N PRO A 120 -9.44 -21.88 -13.92
CA PRO A 120 -9.10 -22.50 -15.20
C PRO A 120 -9.83 -21.83 -16.37
N ARG A 121 -9.09 -21.58 -17.46
CA ARG A 121 -9.58 -20.95 -18.70
C ARG A 121 -10.09 -19.49 -18.57
N SER A 122 -9.80 -18.80 -17.47
CA SER A 122 -10.10 -17.37 -17.34
C SER A 122 -9.06 -16.49 -18.05
N LEU A 123 -9.52 -15.47 -18.78
CA LEU A 123 -8.67 -14.43 -19.36
C LEU A 123 -8.44 -13.24 -18.41
N PHE A 124 -9.14 -13.22 -17.27
CA PHE A 124 -9.11 -12.12 -16.29
C PHE A 124 -8.12 -12.35 -15.15
N GLY A 125 -7.15 -13.27 -15.32
CA GLY A 125 -6.20 -13.63 -14.27
C GLY A 125 -5.25 -12.49 -13.84
N GLN A 126 -5.19 -11.40 -14.61
CA GLN A 126 -4.36 -10.23 -14.35
C GLN A 126 -5.17 -9.00 -13.91
N ASP A 127 -6.49 -9.13 -13.79
CA ASP A 127 -7.35 -8.02 -13.42
C ASP A 127 -7.13 -7.66 -11.95
N PRO A 128 -7.01 -6.36 -11.61
CA PRO A 128 -6.88 -5.96 -10.22
C PRO A 128 -8.15 -6.29 -9.42
N GLU A 129 -8.01 -7.01 -8.32
CA GLU A 129 -9.10 -7.31 -7.39
C GLU A 129 -8.84 -6.66 -6.03
N ILE A 130 -9.83 -5.93 -5.50
CA ILE A 130 -9.80 -5.38 -4.15
C ILE A 130 -9.97 -6.53 -3.17
N LYS A 131 -8.89 -6.87 -2.45
CA LYS A 131 -8.87 -7.94 -1.44
C LYS A 131 -9.41 -7.45 -0.11
N VAL A 132 -9.04 -6.22 0.24
CA VAL A 132 -9.49 -5.53 1.45
C VAL A 132 -9.69 -4.08 1.13
N GLU A 133 -10.76 -3.52 1.67
CA GLU A 133 -10.96 -2.08 1.78
C GLU A 133 -11.57 -1.80 3.15
N ALA A 134 -10.99 -0.87 3.90
CA ALA A 134 -11.42 -0.59 5.26
C ALA A 134 -11.34 0.90 5.58
N VAL A 135 -12.36 1.36 6.30
CA VAL A 135 -12.46 2.69 6.91
C VAL A 135 -12.64 2.49 8.41
N TRP A 136 -11.92 3.23 9.24
CA TRP A 136 -12.05 3.15 10.70
C TRP A 136 -11.96 4.52 11.35
N SER A 137 -12.54 4.65 12.54
CA SER A 137 -12.42 5.84 13.37
C SER A 137 -11.22 5.78 14.30
N GLY A 138 -10.70 6.95 14.65
CA GLY A 138 -9.60 7.07 15.58
C GLY A 138 -8.28 6.53 15.02
N PRO A 139 -7.27 6.32 15.90
CA PRO A 139 -5.91 6.12 15.43
C PRO A 139 -5.72 4.76 14.76
N VAL A 140 -6.29 3.69 15.32
CA VAL A 140 -5.93 2.31 14.96
C VAL A 140 -7.13 1.55 14.41
N LEU A 141 -6.91 0.83 13.30
CA LEU A 141 -7.86 -0.15 12.79
C LEU A 141 -7.97 -1.34 13.75
N ARG A 142 -9.16 -1.52 14.31
CA ARG A 142 -9.58 -2.65 15.16
C ARG A 142 -11.03 -3.01 14.82
N PRO A 143 -11.50 -4.22 15.12
CA PRO A 143 -12.91 -4.58 14.88
C PRO A 143 -13.91 -3.59 15.50
N SER A 144 -13.60 -3.04 16.67
CA SER A 144 -14.44 -2.05 17.37
C SER A 144 -14.37 -0.63 16.79
N THR A 145 -13.35 -0.31 15.99
CA THR A 145 -13.17 1.01 15.38
C THR A 145 -13.47 1.02 13.88
N ALA A 146 -13.66 -0.15 13.27
CA ALA A 146 -14.05 -0.26 11.87
C ALA A 146 -15.43 0.36 11.65
N LEU A 147 -15.48 1.34 10.76
CA LEU A 147 -16.71 1.98 10.31
C LEU A 147 -17.29 1.22 9.12
N ASP A 148 -16.42 0.79 8.21
CA ASP A 148 -16.75 -0.11 7.11
C ASP A 148 -15.53 -0.97 6.77
N ALA A 149 -15.77 -2.21 6.38
CA ALA A 149 -14.72 -3.11 5.92
C ALA A 149 -15.25 -4.14 4.93
N LYS A 150 -14.78 -4.04 3.69
CA LYS A 150 -14.97 -5.04 2.65
C LYS A 150 -13.81 -6.02 2.67
N ALA A 151 -13.94 -7.07 3.49
CA ALA A 151 -12.96 -8.14 3.61
C ALA A 151 -13.60 -9.44 4.11
N ALA A 152 -12.99 -10.60 3.80
CA ALA A 152 -13.21 -11.79 4.60
C ALA A 152 -12.70 -11.52 6.03
N LYS A 153 -13.53 -11.74 7.06
CA LYS A 153 -13.33 -11.36 8.48
C LYS A 153 -11.92 -11.60 9.08
N ASN A 154 -11.10 -12.48 8.49
CA ASN A 154 -9.76 -12.84 8.94
C ASN A 154 -8.59 -12.03 8.30
N ILE A 155 -8.86 -11.13 7.35
CA ILE A 155 -7.81 -10.46 6.55
C ILE A 155 -7.42 -9.09 7.15
N LEU A 156 -8.33 -8.40 7.84
CA LEU A 156 -8.08 -7.07 8.44
C LEU A 156 -6.90 -7.09 9.44
N GLU A 157 -6.73 -8.17 10.21
CA GLU A 157 -5.58 -8.32 11.12
C GLU A 157 -4.26 -8.55 10.36
N LYS A 158 -4.28 -9.14 9.17
CA LYS A 158 -3.06 -9.52 8.43
C LYS A 158 -2.54 -8.42 7.51
N VAL A 159 -3.43 -7.59 6.95
CA VAL A 159 -3.08 -6.56 5.95
C VAL A 159 -2.27 -5.42 6.55
N PHE A 160 -2.57 -5.01 7.79
CA PHE A 160 -1.89 -3.89 8.43
C PHE A 160 -0.80 -4.32 9.43
N PHE A 161 -1.05 -5.31 10.29
CA PHE A 161 -0.11 -5.62 11.39
C PHE A 161 1.16 -6.37 10.96
N ARG A 162 1.11 -7.22 9.93
CA ARG A 162 2.29 -7.98 9.47
C ARG A 162 3.12 -7.27 8.41
N GLY A 163 2.51 -6.45 7.57
CA GLY A 163 3.19 -5.73 6.50
C GLY A 163 3.80 -4.40 6.94
N PHE A 164 3.13 -3.68 7.84
CA PHE A 164 3.55 -2.34 8.30
C PHE A 164 4.23 -2.32 9.67
N GLY A 165 4.42 -3.50 10.27
CA GLY A 165 5.04 -3.66 11.58
C GLY A 165 4.22 -3.00 12.69
N CYS A 166 4.38 -3.50 13.90
CA CYS A 166 3.78 -3.00 15.13
C CYS A 166 4.23 -1.57 15.52
N CYS A 167 4.62 -0.70 14.57
CA CYS A 167 5.04 0.68 14.81
C CYS A 167 3.88 1.68 14.83
N PHE A 168 2.66 1.27 14.49
CA PHE A 168 1.50 2.14 14.56
C PHE A 168 1.18 2.72 15.97
N PRO A 169 1.45 2.03 17.11
CA PRO A 169 1.16 2.60 18.43
C PRO A 169 2.28 3.45 19.03
N ARG A 170 3.47 3.59 18.40
CA ARG A 170 4.62 4.24 19.07
C ARG A 170 4.90 5.70 18.67
N PHE A 171 4.19 6.22 17.67
CA PHE A 171 4.32 7.61 17.21
C PHE A 171 3.20 8.55 17.71
N LEU A 172 2.34 8.07 18.61
CA LEU A 172 1.33 8.86 19.34
C LEU A 172 1.73 9.01 20.83
N ARG A 173 2.97 9.44 21.07
CA ARG A 173 3.34 10.13 22.30
C ARG A 173 3.85 11.52 21.96
#